data_AF-A0A2D7MEL0-F1
#
_entry.id   AF-A0A2D7MEL0-F1
#
_cell.length_a   1.000
_cell.length_b   1.000
_cell.length_c   1.000
_cell.angle_alpha   90.00
_cell.angle_beta   90.00
_cell.angle_gamma   90.00
#
_symmetry.space_group_name_H-M   'P 1'
#
loop_
_entity.id
_entity.type
_entity.pdbx_description
1 polymer ?
#
loop_
_entity_poly.entity_id
_entity_poly.type
_entity_poly.pdbx_seq_one_letter_code
_entity_poly.pdbx_strand_id
1 'polypeptide(L)'
;MNSLFFFYLLIFVILIGSIVSYFFRLRPIKSPQSDQLFTEALNALISGKDLLAINLLRQIVKDNSDHILAYLQLGNILRKSNPSQALKIHQSLTIRPNLSNILRVDVHQALARDYRVINNFNLA
;
A
#
# COMPACT_ATOMS: atom_id res chain seq x y z
N MET A 1 -10.86 39.06 39.59
CA MET A 1 -10.31 37.70 39.38
C MET A 1 -10.97 36.95 38.22
N ASN A 2 -12.30 37.03 38.04
CA ASN A 2 -13.00 36.25 37.01
C ASN A 2 -12.67 36.65 35.56
N SER A 3 -12.47 37.94 35.26
CA SER A 3 -12.19 38.39 33.88
C SER A 3 -10.85 37.87 33.33
N LEU A 4 -9.79 37.88 34.15
CA LEU A 4 -8.50 37.29 33.77
C LEU A 4 -8.60 35.78 33.57
N PHE A 5 -9.38 35.09 34.42
CA PHE A 5 -9.63 33.65 34.28
C PHE A 5 -10.30 33.31 32.95
N PHE A 6 -11.34 34.07 32.54
CA PHE A 6 -11.98 33.88 31.23
C PHE A 6 -11.01 34.13 30.06
N PHE A 7 -10.10 35.09 30.18
CA PHE A 7 -9.08 35.37 29.17
C PHE A 7 -8.10 34.21 29.00
N TYR A 8 -7.59 33.65 30.10
CA TYR A 8 -6.71 32.47 30.06
C TYR A 8 -7.43 31.22 29.51
N LEU A 9 -8.72 31.04 29.86
CA LEU A 9 -9.52 29.93 29.35
C LEU A 9 -9.72 30.01 27.84
N LEU A 10 -9.93 31.21 27.29
CA LEU A 10 -10.06 31.43 25.85
C LEU A 10 -8.78 31.05 25.10
N ILE A 11 -7.61 31.48 25.60
CA ILE A 11 -6.31 31.15 25.01
C ILE A 11 -6.09 29.64 25.02
N PHE A 12 -6.43 28.97 26.12
CA PHE A 12 -6.27 27.53 26.25
C PHE A 12 -7.11 26.74 25.23
N VAL A 13 -8.36 27.15 24.99
CA VAL A 13 -9.23 26.54 23.97
C VAL A 13 -8.66 26.71 22.57
N ILE A 14 -8.13 27.90 22.23
CA ILE A 14 -7.50 28.17 20.93
C ILE A 14 -6.25 27.30 20.75
N LEU A 15 -5.45 27.14 21.81
CA LEU A 15 -4.22 26.34 21.79
C LEU A 15 -4.53 24.84 21.58
N ILE A 16 -5.52 24.30 22.31
CA ILE A 16 -6.00 22.93 22.11
C ILE A 16 -6.56 22.76 20.70
N GLY A 17 -7.41 23.68 20.23
CA GLY A 17 -7.98 23.61 18.88
C GLY A 17 -6.89 23.61 17.80
N SER A 18 -5.83 24.39 17.98
CA SER A 18 -4.69 24.44 17.06
C SER A 18 -3.88 23.15 17.07
N ILE A 19 -3.62 22.58 18.26
CA ILE A 19 -2.93 21.29 18.40
C ILE A 19 -3.75 20.16 17.77
N VAL A 20 -5.05 20.10 18.05
CA VAL A 20 -5.96 19.09 17.48
C VAL A 20 -5.99 19.23 15.95
N SER A 21 -6.15 20.45 15.42
CA SER A 21 -6.13 20.72 13.98
C SER A 21 -4.81 20.30 13.32
N TYR A 22 -3.67 20.56 13.97
CA TYR A 22 -2.36 20.12 13.52
C TYR A 22 -2.27 18.59 13.45
N PHE A 23 -2.70 17.88 14.50
CA PHE A 23 -2.74 16.41 14.50
C PHE A 23 -3.70 15.81 13.47
N PHE A 24 -4.85 16.46 13.21
CA PHE A 24 -5.78 16.01 12.16
C PHE A 24 -5.21 16.22 10.74
N ARG A 25 -4.45 17.30 10.50
CA ARG A 25 -3.75 17.52 9.22
C ARG A 25 -2.62 16.53 8.97
N LEU A 26 -2.05 15.94 10.03
CA LEU A 26 -1.02 14.91 9.93
C LEU A 26 -1.57 13.51 9.64
N ARG A 27 -2.90 13.28 9.74
CA ARG A 27 -3.50 12.02 9.31
C ARG A 27 -3.73 12.08 7.80
N PRO A 28 -3.03 11.27 6.98
CA PRO A 28 -3.38 11.15 5.58
C PRO A 28 -4.82 10.62 5.52
N ILE A 29 -5.73 11.44 5.01
CA ILE A 29 -7.06 10.98 4.60
C ILE A 29 -6.80 9.88 3.57
N LYS A 30 -7.12 8.63 3.91
CA LYS A 30 -7.13 7.53 2.92
C LYS A 30 -8.05 7.99 1.81
N SER A 31 -7.49 8.34 0.66
CA SER A 31 -8.30 8.90 -0.42
C SER A 31 -9.22 7.80 -0.95
N PRO A 32 -10.52 8.06 -1.15
CA PRO A 32 -11.43 7.11 -1.81
C PRO A 32 -10.92 6.73 -3.21
N GLN A 33 -10.05 7.57 -3.80
CA GLN A 33 -9.38 7.33 -5.06
C GLN A 33 -8.45 6.11 -5.03
N SER A 34 -7.73 5.84 -3.93
CA SER A 34 -6.84 4.66 -3.84
C SER A 34 -7.64 3.35 -3.89
N ASP A 35 -8.76 3.28 -3.17
CA ASP A 35 -9.60 2.09 -3.12
C ASP A 35 -10.34 1.87 -4.45
N GLN A 36 -10.77 2.95 -5.11
CA GLN A 36 -11.35 2.90 -6.45
C GLN A 36 -10.32 2.40 -7.48
N LEU A 37 -9.11 2.96 -7.50
CA LEU A 37 -8.03 2.51 -8.40
C LEU A 37 -7.65 1.06 -8.14
N PHE A 38 -7.62 0.62 -6.88
CA PHE A 38 -7.34 -0.77 -6.55
C PHE A 38 -8.45 -1.70 -7.04
N THR A 39 -9.72 -1.31 -6.88
CA THR A 39 -10.87 -2.05 -7.42
C THR A 39 -10.79 -2.15 -8.95
N GLU A 40 -10.44 -1.06 -9.63
CA GLU A 40 -10.25 -1.05 -11.08
C GLU A 40 -9.11 -1.97 -11.53
N ALA A 41 -8.00 -1.99 -10.78
CA ALA A 41 -6.90 -2.91 -11.03
C ALA A 41 -7.32 -4.37 -10.89
N LEU A 42 -8.11 -4.72 -9.86
CA LEU A 42 -8.64 -6.07 -9.69
C LEU A 42 -9.61 -6.45 -10.81
N ASN A 43 -10.48 -5.53 -11.23
CA ASN A 43 -11.37 -5.75 -12.37
C ASN A 43 -10.58 -5.98 -13.67
N ALA A 44 -9.50 -5.23 -13.88
CA ALA A 44 -8.61 -5.41 -15.01
C ALA A 44 -7.93 -6.79 -14.99
N LEU A 45 -7.47 -7.26 -13.82
CA LEU A 45 -6.92 -8.61 -13.63
C LEU A 45 -7.94 -9.70 -14.01
N ILE A 46 -9.17 -9.60 -13.50
CA ILE A 46 -10.25 -10.56 -13.78
C ILE A 46 -10.62 -10.55 -15.27
N SER A 47 -10.57 -9.37 -15.90
CA SER A 47 -10.86 -9.19 -17.32
C SER A 47 -9.71 -9.57 -18.25
N GLY A 48 -8.56 -10.02 -17.73
CA GLY A 48 -7.36 -10.34 -18.52
C GLY A 48 -6.67 -9.12 -19.14
N LYS A 49 -6.96 -7.90 -18.67
CA LYS A 49 -6.37 -6.64 -19.15
C LYS A 49 -5.04 -6.38 -18.43
N ASP A 50 -4.06 -7.24 -18.64
CA ASP A 50 -2.82 -7.30 -17.85
C ASP A 50 -2.02 -5.99 -17.84
N LEU A 51 -1.86 -5.34 -18.98
CA LEU A 51 -1.14 -4.05 -19.08
C LEU A 51 -1.81 -2.94 -18.27
N LEU A 52 -3.15 -2.89 -18.31
CA LEU A 52 -3.94 -1.92 -17.54
C LEU A 52 -3.79 -2.18 -16.04
N ALA A 53 -3.93 -3.44 -15.62
CA ALA A 53 -3.76 -3.85 -14.23
C ALA A 53 -2.36 -3.48 -13.71
N ILE A 54 -1.30 -3.75 -14.48
CA ILE A 54 0.08 -3.40 -14.11
C ILE A 54 0.23 -1.88 -13.94
N ASN A 55 -0.33 -1.08 -14.84
CA ASN A 55 -0.22 0.38 -14.78
C ASN A 55 -0.95 0.95 -13.55
N LEU A 56 -2.18 0.49 -13.29
CA LEU A 56 -2.94 0.90 -12.12
C LEU A 56 -2.23 0.50 -10.81
N LEU A 57 -1.74 -0.74 -10.73
CA LEU A 57 -1.01 -1.21 -9.56
C LEU A 57 0.30 -0.43 -9.35
N ARG A 58 1.03 -0.10 -10.41
CA ARG A 58 2.22 0.77 -10.34
C ARG A 58 1.89 2.16 -9.83
N GLN A 59 0.76 2.73 -10.25
CA GLN A 59 0.30 4.02 -9.74
C GLN A 59 0.00 3.94 -8.24
N ILE A 60 -0.76 2.93 -7.80
CA ILE A 60 -1.11 2.75 -6.39
C ILE A 60 0.14 2.63 -5.51
N VAL A 61 1.12 1.81 -5.90
CA VAL A 61 2.34 1.62 -5.08
C VAL A 61 3.27 2.84 -5.11
N LYS A 62 3.19 3.68 -6.16
CA LYS A 62 3.92 4.95 -6.24
C LYS A 62 3.30 5.98 -5.29
N ASP A 63 1.97 6.01 -5.21
CA ASP A 63 1.23 6.99 -4.41
C ASP A 63 1.17 6.57 -2.93
N ASN A 64 1.08 5.27 -2.66
CA ASN A 64 1.00 4.70 -1.31
C ASN A 64 1.90 3.46 -1.18
N SER A 65 3.11 3.69 -0.65
CA SER A 65 4.10 2.63 -0.46
C SER A 65 3.74 1.63 0.66
N ASP A 66 2.71 1.93 1.47
CA ASP A 66 2.17 1.04 2.50
C ASP A 66 1.01 0.17 2.00
N HIS A 67 0.63 0.27 0.71
CA HIS A 67 -0.41 -0.55 0.11
C HIS A 67 0.09 -1.96 -0.22
N ILE A 68 0.36 -2.77 0.80
CA ILE A 68 0.96 -4.12 0.69
C ILE A 68 0.25 -5.01 -0.33
N LEU A 69 -1.08 -5.02 -0.33
CA LEU A 69 -1.87 -5.81 -1.28
C LEU A 69 -1.61 -5.43 -2.74
N ALA A 70 -1.34 -4.16 -3.03
CA ALA A 70 -1.07 -3.71 -4.40
C ALA A 70 0.30 -4.19 -4.85
N TYR A 71 1.31 -4.15 -3.98
CA TYR A 71 2.62 -4.77 -4.27
C TYR A 71 2.50 -6.27 -4.50
N LEU A 72 1.73 -6.98 -3.66
CA LEU A 72 1.53 -8.42 -3.81
C LEU A 72 0.87 -8.75 -5.17
N GLN A 73 -0.17 -8.02 -5.56
CA GLN A 73 -0.80 -8.23 -6.86
C GLN A 73 0.10 -7.81 -8.02
N LEU A 74 0.88 -6.72 -7.87
CA LEU A 74 1.83 -6.26 -8.89
C LEU A 74 2.92 -7.30 -9.15
N GLY A 75 3.51 -7.87 -8.09
CA GLY A 75 4.47 -8.97 -8.24
C GLY A 75 3.82 -10.19 -8.86
N ASN A 76 2.60 -10.55 -8.46
CA ASN A 76 1.89 -11.71 -9.00
C ASN A 76 1.66 -11.63 -10.51
N ILE A 77 1.21 -10.49 -11.03
CA ILE A 77 0.98 -10.32 -12.47
C ILE A 77 2.30 -10.21 -13.24
N LEU A 78 3.31 -9.53 -12.68
CA LEU A 78 4.62 -9.39 -13.32
C LEU A 78 5.37 -10.72 -13.43
N ARG A 79 5.01 -11.74 -12.65
CA ARG A 79 5.68 -13.06 -12.71
C ARG A 79 5.72 -13.66 -14.12
N LYS A 80 4.70 -13.39 -14.94
CA LYS A 80 4.63 -13.91 -16.33
C LYS A 80 5.55 -13.15 -17.29
N SER A 81 5.58 -11.82 -17.21
CA SER A 81 6.24 -10.95 -18.18
C SER A 81 7.61 -10.44 -17.72
N ASN A 82 7.83 -10.34 -16.41
CA ASN A 82 9.07 -9.90 -15.78
C ASN A 82 9.33 -10.66 -14.45
N PRO A 83 9.73 -11.94 -14.51
CA PRO A 83 9.93 -12.80 -13.35
C PRO A 83 10.94 -12.25 -12.33
N SER A 84 12.02 -11.65 -12.81
CA SER A 84 13.06 -11.03 -11.97
C SER A 84 12.52 -9.84 -11.17
N GLN A 85 11.64 -9.04 -11.78
CA GLN A 85 10.99 -7.94 -11.06
C GLN A 85 9.97 -8.45 -10.04
N ALA A 86 9.20 -9.49 -10.39
CA ALA A 86 8.27 -10.13 -9.46
C ALA A 86 8.98 -10.66 -8.21
N LEU A 87 10.11 -11.36 -8.39
CA LEU A 87 10.94 -11.86 -7.30
C LEU A 87 11.38 -10.73 -6.36
N LYS A 88 11.92 -9.64 -6.91
CA LYS A 88 12.37 -8.49 -6.11
C LYS A 88 11.23 -7.88 -5.30
N ILE A 89 10.03 -7.77 -5.88
CA ILE A 89 8.85 -7.24 -5.19
C ILE A 89 8.49 -8.15 -4.02
N HIS A 90 8.27 -9.46 -4.23
CA HIS A 90 7.88 -10.36 -3.15
C HIS A 90 8.96 -10.51 -2.07
N GLN A 91 10.25 -10.48 -2.45
CA GLN A 91 11.36 -10.43 -1.48
C GLN A 91 11.31 -9.17 -0.63
N SER A 92 11.05 -8.00 -1.21
CA SER A 92 10.94 -6.76 -0.41
C SER A 92 9.75 -6.78 0.54
N LEU A 93 8.69 -7.54 0.22
CA LEU A 93 7.55 -7.71 1.11
C LEU A 93 7.87 -8.59 2.32
N THR A 94 8.81 -9.55 2.26
CA THR A 94 9.09 -10.44 3.41
C THR A 94 9.65 -9.69 4.62
N ILE A 95 10.27 -8.53 4.40
CA ILE A 95 10.86 -7.69 5.44
C ILE A 95 9.94 -6.54 5.88
N ARG A 96 8.72 -6.43 5.35
CA ARG A 96 7.79 -5.36 5.73
C ARG A 96 7.31 -5.52 7.18
N PRO A 97 7.39 -4.47 8.02
CA PRO A 97 6.83 -4.52 9.36
C PRO A 97 5.30 -4.59 9.30
N ASN A 98 4.67 -5.10 10.36
CA ASN A 98 3.21 -5.09 10.55
C ASN A 98 2.38 -5.87 9.51
N LEU A 99 2.97 -6.83 8.80
CA LEU A 99 2.23 -7.80 8.01
C LEU A 99 1.33 -8.67 8.89
N SER A 100 0.03 -8.70 8.55
CA SER A 100 -0.88 -9.70 9.13
C SER A 100 -0.38 -11.11 8.83
N ASN A 101 -0.70 -12.07 9.69
CA ASN A 101 -0.26 -13.46 9.49
C ASN A 101 -0.74 -14.03 8.16
N ILE A 102 -1.95 -13.67 7.73
CA ILE A 102 -2.52 -14.08 6.44
C ILE A 102 -1.69 -13.53 5.28
N LEU A 103 -1.41 -12.22 5.27
CA LEU A 103 -0.61 -11.60 4.21
C LEU A 103 0.82 -12.15 4.18
N ARG A 104 1.39 -12.46 5.34
CA ARG A 104 2.72 -13.09 5.42
C ARG A 104 2.73 -14.43 4.70
N VAL A 105 1.71 -15.26 4.90
CA VAL A 105 1.56 -16.54 4.18
C VAL A 105 1.45 -16.30 2.69
N ASP A 106 0.62 -15.34 2.25
CA ASP A 106 0.44 -15.04 0.83
C ASP A 106 1.74 -14.57 0.16
N VAL A 107 2.51 -13.72 0.84
CA VAL A 107 3.83 -13.25 0.36
C VAL A 107 4.80 -14.41 0.19
N HIS A 108 4.89 -15.31 1.18
CA HIS A 108 5.78 -16.48 1.08
C HIS A 108 5.33 -17.45 -0.01
N GLN A 109 4.03 -17.66 -0.19
CA GLN A 109 3.51 -18.46 -1.31
C GLN A 109 3.86 -17.83 -2.67
N ALA A 110 3.70 -16.51 -2.80
CA ALA A 110 4.06 -15.78 -4.01
C ALA A 110 5.56 -15.88 -4.30
N LEU A 111 6.40 -15.75 -3.28
CA LEU A 111 7.86 -15.91 -3.39
C LEU A 111 8.26 -17.33 -3.82
N ALA A 112 7.63 -18.36 -3.25
CA ALA A 112 7.86 -19.75 -3.67
C ALA A 112 7.49 -19.98 -5.14
N ARG A 113 6.40 -19.36 -5.62
CA ARG A 113 6.01 -19.41 -7.04
C ARG A 113 7.03 -18.70 -7.94
N ASP A 114 7.63 -17.59 -7.49
CA ASP A 114 8.68 -16.91 -8.24
C ASP A 114 9.93 -17.79 -8.41
N TYR A 115 10.39 -18.43 -7.33
CA TYR A 115 11.55 -19.33 -7.40
C TYR A 115 11.33 -20.50 -8.35
N ARG A 116 10.12 -21.07 -8.37
CA ARG A 116 9.77 -22.12 -9.35
C ARG A 116 9.89 -21.63 -10.78
N VAL A 117 9.40 -20.42 -11.06
CA VAL A 117 9.43 -19.84 -12.40
C VAL A 117 10.88 -19.53 -12.82
N ILE A 118 11.69 -18.92 -11.95
CA ILE A 118 13.09 -18.59 -12.24
C ILE A 118 13.95 -19.85 -12.42
N ASN A 119 13.76 -20.88 -11.60
CA ASN A 119 14.47 -22.14 -11.80
C ASN A 119 14.14 -22.78 -13.14
N ASN A 120 12.90 -22.69 -13.61
CA ASN A 120 12.53 -23.16 -14.95
C ASN A 120 13.18 -22.32 -16.06
N PHE A 121 13.30 -20.99 -15.89
CA PHE A 121 13.99 -20.13 -16.85
C PHE A 121 15.48 -20.43 -16.97
N ASN A 122 16.15 -20.85 -15.88
CA ASN A 122 17.55 -21.25 -15.91
C ASN A 122 17.78 -22.63 -16.57
N LEU A 123 16.71 -23.41 -16.79
CA LEU A 123 16.76 -24.75 -17.38
C LEU A 123 16.35 -24.78 -18.87
N ALA A 124 15.87 -23.66 -19.42
CA ALA A 124 15.47 -23.51 -20.82
C ALA A 124 16.59 -22.84 -21.64
#